data_AF-A0A7C5TN06-F1
#
_entry.id   AF-A0A7C5TN06-F1
#
_cell.length_a   1.000
_cell.length_b   1.000
_cell.length_c   1.000
_cell.angle_alpha   90.00
_cell.angle_beta   90.00
_cell.angle_gamma   90.00
#
_symmetry.space_group_name_H-M   'P 1'
#
loop_
_entity.id
_entity.type
_entity.pdbx_description
1 polymer ?
#
loop_
_entity_poly.entity_id
_entity_poly.type
_entity_poly.pdbx_seq_one_letter_code
_entity_poly.pdbx_strand_id
1 'polypeptide(L)'
;YLHYHLLDGVNHFLSRIYKYSPLYDDEKAPIYWKFIREAYKLVDWFVGELIRKSTSQNMVVIVTSDHGVIPTWRNVSLVKPLVEAGLMRYKPENHKLKFDEKDSKVFPYYEPPYIWVNLEGRDPYGVVRRSEYEEVRDEIIEVLYSIRDPDTGERIIESAFRKEEDPYLGGGNLADTIGDITYYLKQSYQFFDGLIEALNCETIDPNLMERYVWTPSRVFGAHLYYKPGTEVDGFTVNATVIMNGPCINKGVKSKHKVSLKDLVPTIAYLLGVAEPKGCEGRILEDALDQ
;
A
#
# COMPACT_ATOMS: atom_id res chain seq x y z
N TYR A 1 19.39 -10.57 8.75
CA TYR A 1 18.35 -9.70 8.19
C TYR A 1 18.82 -8.26 8.34
N LEU A 2 18.91 -7.51 7.25
CA LEU A 2 19.28 -6.10 7.22
C LEU A 2 18.19 -5.34 6.47
N HIS A 3 17.59 -4.36 7.13
CA HIS A 3 16.62 -3.44 6.54
C HIS A 3 17.27 -2.06 6.44
N TYR A 4 17.28 -1.44 5.26
CA TYR A 4 17.90 -0.13 5.04
C TYR A 4 16.89 0.89 4.50
N HIS A 5 16.44 1.82 5.35
CA HIS A 5 15.35 2.77 5.07
C HIS A 5 15.74 4.01 4.24
N LEU A 6 16.97 4.08 3.70
CA LEU A 6 17.44 5.29 3.01
C LEU A 6 16.54 5.64 1.81
N LEU A 7 16.24 4.66 0.95
CA LEU A 7 15.46 4.92 -0.26
C LEU A 7 14.02 5.31 0.06
N ASP A 8 13.42 4.68 1.07
CA ASP A 8 12.08 5.03 1.54
C ASP A 8 12.01 6.50 1.99
N GLY A 9 12.94 6.92 2.86
CA GLY A 9 13.00 8.32 3.30
C GLY A 9 13.29 9.31 2.17
N VAL A 10 14.10 8.93 1.19
CA VAL A 10 14.38 9.75 -0.02
C VAL A 10 13.16 9.84 -0.93
N ASN A 11 12.38 8.77 -1.01
CA ASN A 11 11.18 8.69 -1.83
C ASN A 11 10.04 9.58 -1.31
N HIS A 12 10.12 10.09 -0.08
CA HIS A 12 9.19 11.11 0.41
C HIS A 12 9.30 12.44 -0.37
N PHE A 13 10.38 12.65 -1.12
CA PHE A 13 10.55 13.83 -1.98
C PHE A 13 10.02 13.64 -3.41
N LEU A 14 9.41 12.50 -3.74
CA LEU A 14 8.95 12.23 -5.11
C LEU A 14 7.92 13.26 -5.62
N SER A 15 7.07 13.76 -4.75
CA SER A 15 6.12 14.83 -5.10
C SER A 15 6.79 16.13 -5.53
N ARG A 16 8.07 16.35 -5.21
CA ARG A 16 8.82 17.55 -5.61
C ARG A 16 9.53 17.41 -6.96
N ILE A 17 9.55 16.21 -7.54
CA ILE A 17 10.11 15.94 -8.87
C ILE A 17 9.05 15.51 -9.89
N TYR A 18 7.81 15.30 -9.44
CA TYR A 18 6.71 14.95 -10.31
C TYR A 18 6.03 16.21 -10.87
N LYS A 19 6.16 16.46 -12.18
CA LYS A 19 5.72 17.70 -12.85
C LYS A 19 4.26 18.10 -12.63
N TYR A 20 3.36 17.15 -12.35
CA TYR A 20 1.93 17.43 -12.11
C TYR A 20 1.60 17.62 -10.63
N SER A 21 2.57 17.42 -9.73
CA SER A 21 2.40 17.70 -8.31
C SER A 21 2.38 19.22 -8.06
N PRO A 22 1.50 19.73 -7.19
CA PRO A 22 1.50 21.14 -6.78
C PRO A 22 2.75 21.54 -5.99
N LEU A 23 3.59 20.58 -5.59
CA LEU A 23 4.85 20.81 -4.88
C LEU A 23 6.07 20.84 -5.81
N TYR A 24 5.85 20.62 -7.10
CA TYR A 24 6.89 20.70 -8.11
C TYR A 24 7.29 22.16 -8.34
N ASP A 25 8.60 22.36 -8.51
CA ASP A 25 9.23 23.65 -8.73
C ASP A 25 10.37 23.42 -9.71
N ASP A 26 10.31 24.03 -10.89
CA ASP A 26 11.28 23.82 -11.99
C ASP A 26 12.72 24.18 -11.58
N GLU A 27 12.90 25.18 -10.72
CA GLU A 27 14.23 25.60 -10.27
C GLU A 27 14.81 24.62 -9.24
N LYS A 28 13.95 24.03 -8.40
CA LYS A 28 14.37 23.10 -7.34
C LYS A 28 14.38 21.63 -7.76
N ALA A 29 13.59 21.23 -8.75
CA ALA A 29 13.49 19.84 -9.20
C ALA A 29 14.85 19.20 -9.54
N PRO A 30 15.81 19.89 -10.21
CA PRO A 30 17.14 19.34 -10.44
C PRO A 30 17.92 19.00 -9.14
N ILE A 31 17.70 19.75 -8.06
CA ILE A 31 18.34 19.51 -6.76
C ILE A 31 17.78 18.22 -6.14
N TYR A 32 16.45 18.04 -6.16
CA TYR A 32 15.82 16.83 -5.66
C TYR A 32 16.21 15.60 -6.50
N TRP A 33 16.26 15.72 -7.83
CA TRP A 33 16.75 14.67 -8.71
C TRP A 33 18.20 14.29 -8.41
N LYS A 34 19.07 15.27 -8.14
CA LYS A 34 20.45 15.02 -7.73
C LYS A 34 20.48 14.25 -6.41
N PHE A 35 19.70 14.67 -5.42
CA PHE A 35 19.63 13.99 -4.12
C PHE A 35 19.18 12.53 -4.26
N ILE A 36 18.10 12.28 -5.00
CA ILE A 36 17.61 10.92 -5.28
C ILE A 36 18.70 10.08 -5.96
N ARG A 37 19.35 10.63 -7.00
CA ARG A 37 20.42 9.93 -7.72
C ARG A 37 21.59 9.57 -6.82
N GLU A 38 22.02 10.46 -5.94
CA GLU A 38 23.12 10.18 -5.01
C GLU A 38 22.74 9.11 -3.98
N ALA A 39 21.48 9.08 -3.52
CA ALA A 39 20.99 8.00 -2.66
C ALA A 39 21.04 6.63 -3.37
N TYR A 40 20.60 6.56 -4.63
CA TYR A 40 20.69 5.31 -5.41
C TYR A 40 22.13 4.89 -5.68
N LYS A 41 23.06 5.82 -5.95
CA LYS A 41 24.50 5.51 -6.07
C LYS A 41 25.08 4.95 -4.78
N LEU A 42 24.67 5.48 -3.62
CA LEU A 42 25.11 4.98 -2.33
C LEU A 42 24.62 3.54 -2.08
N VAL A 43 23.37 3.25 -2.44
CA VAL A 43 22.81 1.90 -2.34
C VAL A 43 23.49 0.93 -3.32
N ASP A 44 23.72 1.35 -4.57
CA ASP A 44 24.46 0.57 -5.56
C ASP A 44 25.87 0.22 -5.06
N TRP A 45 26.60 1.22 -4.55
CA TRP A 45 27.91 0.98 -3.93
C TRP A 45 27.83 0.01 -2.75
N PHE A 46 26.85 0.19 -1.87
CA PHE A 46 26.66 -0.65 -0.68
C PHE A 46 26.37 -2.10 -1.05
N VAL A 47 25.44 -2.33 -1.97
CA VAL A 47 25.12 -3.67 -2.51
C VAL A 47 26.35 -4.26 -3.19
N GLY A 48 27.09 -3.47 -3.98
CA GLY A 48 28.32 -3.91 -4.63
C GLY A 48 29.43 -4.31 -3.65
N GLU A 49 29.56 -3.62 -2.51
CA GLU A 49 30.49 -4.00 -1.43
C GLU A 49 30.07 -5.30 -0.75
N LEU A 50 28.77 -5.48 -0.46
CA LEU A 50 28.24 -6.73 0.11
C LEU A 50 28.50 -7.91 -0.82
N ILE A 51 28.20 -7.77 -2.11
CA ILE A 51 28.44 -8.81 -3.10
C ILE A 51 29.92 -9.17 -3.14
N ARG A 52 30.82 -8.18 -3.24
CA ARG A 52 32.27 -8.44 -3.30
C ARG A 52 32.85 -9.11 -2.06
N LYS A 53 32.33 -8.79 -0.86
CA LYS A 53 32.89 -9.29 0.41
C LYS A 53 32.24 -10.56 0.92
N SER A 54 31.02 -10.85 0.49
CA SER A 54 30.19 -11.89 1.12
C SER A 54 29.68 -12.95 0.14
N THR A 55 30.07 -12.90 -1.14
CA THR A 55 29.63 -13.89 -2.15
C THR A 55 30.81 -14.53 -2.87
N SER A 56 30.58 -15.72 -3.43
CA SER A 56 31.52 -16.47 -4.26
C SER A 56 30.90 -16.83 -5.61
N GLN A 57 31.72 -17.27 -6.58
CA GLN A 57 31.26 -17.55 -7.94
C GLN A 57 30.19 -18.64 -8.06
N ASN A 58 30.06 -19.50 -7.05
CA ASN A 58 29.05 -20.56 -6.98
C ASN A 58 27.75 -20.13 -6.25
N MET A 59 27.61 -18.85 -5.90
CA MET A 59 26.40 -18.33 -5.26
C MET A 59 25.49 -17.63 -6.27
N VAL A 60 24.19 -17.85 -6.14
CA VAL A 60 23.16 -17.01 -6.75
C VAL A 60 22.86 -15.86 -5.81
N VAL A 61 22.91 -14.64 -6.33
CA VAL A 61 22.57 -13.40 -5.64
C VAL A 61 21.24 -12.91 -6.20
N ILE A 62 20.29 -12.64 -5.31
CA ILE A 62 19.00 -12.03 -5.64
C ILE A 62 18.91 -10.73 -4.85
N VAL A 63 18.77 -9.61 -5.56
CA VAL A 63 18.48 -8.29 -4.98
C VAL A 63 17.02 -8.00 -5.26
N THR A 64 16.25 -7.74 -4.20
CA THR A 64 14.83 -7.43 -4.31
C THR A 64 14.44 -6.23 -3.45
N SER A 65 13.31 -5.62 -3.78
CA SER A 65 12.58 -4.72 -2.88
C SER A 65 11.33 -5.43 -2.35
N ASP A 66 10.76 -4.95 -1.26
CA ASP A 66 9.42 -5.31 -0.78
C ASP A 66 8.33 -4.53 -1.53
N HIS A 67 8.59 -3.27 -1.86
CA HIS A 67 7.71 -2.44 -2.67
C HIS A 67 8.47 -1.36 -3.44
N GLY A 68 7.75 -0.71 -4.36
CA GLY A 68 8.13 0.57 -4.96
C GLY A 68 7.40 1.72 -4.26
N VAL A 69 7.23 2.82 -4.97
CA VAL A 69 6.58 4.04 -4.48
C VAL A 69 6.09 4.92 -5.63
N ILE A 70 5.00 5.65 -5.42
CA ILE A 70 4.53 6.68 -6.34
C ILE A 70 4.34 8.03 -5.62
N PRO A 71 4.48 9.17 -6.34
CA PRO A 71 4.25 10.48 -5.74
C PRO A 71 2.79 10.65 -5.31
N THR A 72 2.57 11.28 -4.16
CA THR A 72 1.26 11.68 -3.65
C THR A 72 1.32 13.12 -3.12
N TRP A 73 0.19 13.81 -2.93
CA TRP A 73 0.15 15.19 -2.42
C TRP A 73 -1.23 15.61 -1.86
N ARG A 74 -2.15 14.66 -1.70
CA ARG A 74 -3.47 14.87 -1.08
C ARG A 74 -3.65 13.86 0.04
N ASN A 75 -4.07 14.30 1.21
CA ASN A 75 -4.48 13.39 2.27
C ASN A 75 -6.00 13.26 2.28
N VAL A 76 -6.51 12.06 2.56
CA VAL A 76 -7.94 11.76 2.67
C VAL A 76 -8.25 11.09 4.02
N SER A 77 -9.44 11.33 4.55
CA SER A 77 -10.02 10.59 5.68
C SER A 77 -11.37 10.02 5.27
N LEU A 78 -11.65 8.77 5.65
CA LEU A 78 -12.95 8.14 5.38
C LEU A 78 -13.97 8.39 6.48
N VAL A 79 -13.54 8.91 7.63
CA VAL A 79 -14.40 9.04 8.82
C VAL A 79 -15.62 9.89 8.52
N LYS A 80 -15.43 11.10 8.00
CA LYS A 80 -16.54 12.02 7.71
C LYS A 80 -17.54 11.43 6.70
N PRO A 81 -17.12 10.93 5.51
CA PRO A 81 -18.05 10.28 4.58
C PRO A 81 -18.85 9.13 5.20
N LEU A 82 -18.21 8.28 6.02
CA LEU A 82 -18.88 7.16 6.69
C LEU A 82 -19.87 7.63 7.78
N VAL A 83 -19.56 8.72 8.49
CA VAL A 83 -20.46 9.35 9.47
C VAL A 83 -21.66 10.01 8.78
N GLU A 84 -21.43 10.74 7.68
CA GLU A 84 -22.49 11.39 6.89
C GLU A 84 -23.45 10.37 6.27
N ALA A 85 -22.94 9.19 5.90
CA ALA A 85 -23.74 8.06 5.44
C ALA A 85 -24.48 7.32 6.58
N GLY A 86 -24.22 7.67 7.85
CA GLY A 86 -24.84 7.01 9.01
C GLY A 86 -24.27 5.63 9.34
N LEU A 87 -23.13 5.25 8.75
CA LEU A 87 -22.45 3.97 9.01
C LEU A 87 -21.57 4.00 10.26
N MET A 88 -21.10 5.18 10.65
CA MET A 88 -20.27 5.41 11.84
C MET A 88 -20.86 6.51 12.72
N ARG A 89 -20.60 6.43 14.02
CA ARG A 89 -20.96 7.45 14.99
C ARG A 89 -19.86 7.70 16.00
N TYR A 90 -19.86 8.92 16.52
CA TYR A 90 -18.95 9.38 17.57
C TYR A 90 -19.72 10.07 18.68
N LYS A 91 -19.18 9.99 19.90
CA LYS A 91 -19.64 10.68 21.09
C LYS A 91 -18.60 11.72 21.53
N PRO A 92 -18.99 12.92 21.97
CA PRO A 92 -18.06 13.86 22.58
C PRO A 92 -17.47 13.30 23.88
N GLU A 93 -16.15 13.30 24.01
CA GLU A 93 -15.42 12.88 25.22
C GLU A 93 -14.11 13.67 25.35
N ASN A 94 -13.89 14.35 26.48
CA ASN A 94 -12.64 15.07 26.78
C ASN A 94 -12.14 16.00 25.64
N HIS A 95 -13.04 16.83 25.08
CA HIS A 95 -12.78 17.71 23.93
C HIS A 95 -12.42 17.00 22.61
N LYS A 96 -12.49 15.67 22.58
CA LYS A 96 -12.33 14.84 21.39
C LYS A 96 -13.65 14.15 21.04
N LEU A 97 -13.65 13.44 19.92
CA LEU A 97 -14.73 12.54 19.51
C LEU A 97 -14.26 11.10 19.71
N LYS A 98 -14.97 10.35 20.57
CA LYS A 98 -14.76 8.93 20.80
C LYS A 98 -15.70 8.11 19.91
N PHE A 99 -15.17 7.10 19.22
CA PHE A 99 -15.95 6.19 18.40
C PHE A 99 -17.02 5.47 19.23
N ASP A 100 -18.24 5.36 18.71
CA ASP A 100 -19.35 4.68 19.39
C ASP A 100 -19.55 3.27 18.81
N GLU A 101 -18.91 2.27 19.40
CA GLU A 101 -18.91 0.89 18.90
C GLU A 101 -20.32 0.28 18.89
N LYS A 102 -21.22 0.78 19.75
CA LYS A 102 -22.59 0.25 19.90
C LYS A 102 -23.62 0.89 18.96
N ASP A 103 -23.22 1.91 18.20
CA ASP A 103 -24.09 2.62 17.26
C ASP A 103 -23.37 2.86 15.91
N SER A 104 -22.29 2.13 15.67
CA SER A 104 -21.53 2.15 14.43
C SER A 104 -21.57 0.78 13.76
N LYS A 105 -22.04 0.75 12.51
CA LYS A 105 -22.14 -0.46 11.70
C LYS A 105 -20.77 -0.91 11.16
N VAL A 106 -19.82 0.01 11.01
CA VAL A 106 -18.53 -0.25 10.35
C VAL A 106 -17.39 0.49 11.05
N PHE A 107 -16.15 0.06 10.81
CA PHE A 107 -14.95 0.79 11.20
C PHE A 107 -13.83 0.59 10.17
N PRO A 108 -13.18 1.69 9.68
CA PRO A 108 -12.10 1.59 8.72
C PRO A 108 -10.76 1.29 9.41
N TYR A 109 -9.85 0.69 8.66
CA TYR A 109 -8.44 0.52 8.96
C TYR A 109 -7.65 0.98 7.73
N TYR A 110 -6.60 1.76 7.92
CA TYR A 110 -5.99 2.50 6.80
C TYR A 110 -4.74 1.83 6.21
N GLU A 111 -4.05 0.97 6.98
CA GLU A 111 -2.76 0.41 6.59
C GLU A 111 -2.65 -1.08 6.98
N PRO A 112 -3.14 -2.01 6.13
CA PRO A 112 -3.76 -1.81 4.81
C PRO A 112 -5.20 -1.22 4.81
N PRO A 113 -5.64 -0.64 3.67
CA PRO A 113 -6.95 0.01 3.51
C PRO A 113 -8.11 -0.99 3.48
N TYR A 114 -8.68 -1.24 4.65
CA TYR A 114 -9.81 -2.14 4.88
C TYR A 114 -10.98 -1.40 5.54
N ILE A 115 -12.20 -1.89 5.33
CA ILE A 115 -13.35 -1.57 6.17
C ILE A 115 -13.91 -2.86 6.73
N TRP A 116 -14.07 -2.88 8.04
CA TRP A 116 -14.70 -3.97 8.77
C TRP A 116 -16.14 -3.61 9.07
N VAL A 117 -17.03 -4.59 8.92
CA VAL A 117 -18.40 -4.55 9.41
C VAL A 117 -18.37 -4.93 10.89
N ASN A 118 -19.08 -4.21 11.74
CA ASN A 118 -19.20 -4.54 13.15
C ASN A 118 -20.25 -5.66 13.33
N LEU A 119 -19.86 -6.90 13.04
CA LEU A 119 -20.75 -8.04 12.81
C LEU A 119 -21.07 -8.79 14.12
N GLU A 120 -22.35 -9.04 14.37
CA GLU A 120 -22.81 -9.81 15.52
C GLU A 120 -22.19 -11.21 15.58
N GLY A 121 -21.67 -11.56 16.75
CA GLY A 121 -21.05 -12.87 17.02
C GLY A 121 -19.65 -13.04 16.45
N ARG A 122 -19.11 -12.05 15.72
CA ARG A 122 -17.69 -11.97 15.33
C ARG A 122 -16.98 -10.89 16.13
N ASP A 123 -17.56 -9.70 16.17
CA ASP A 123 -16.95 -8.51 16.78
C ASP A 123 -17.49 -8.29 18.21
N PRO A 124 -16.67 -7.82 19.18
CA PRO A 124 -17.06 -7.71 20.59
C PRO A 124 -18.32 -6.87 20.85
N TYR A 125 -18.57 -5.87 20.01
CA TYR A 125 -19.71 -4.97 20.08
C TYR A 125 -20.56 -5.01 18.81
N GLY A 126 -20.58 -6.15 18.11
CA GLY A 126 -21.31 -6.33 16.85
C GLY A 126 -22.75 -5.85 16.91
N VAL A 127 -23.13 -4.98 15.98
CA VAL A 127 -24.49 -4.41 15.86
C VAL A 127 -25.17 -4.76 14.54
N VAL A 128 -24.41 -5.24 13.56
CA VAL A 128 -24.92 -5.66 12.26
C VAL A 128 -25.29 -7.14 12.35
N ARG A 129 -26.55 -7.49 12.12
CA ARG A 129 -26.96 -8.90 12.07
C ARG A 129 -26.39 -9.56 10.83
N ARG A 130 -26.20 -10.88 10.89
CA ARG A 130 -25.76 -11.66 9.72
C ARG A 130 -26.65 -11.49 8.48
N SER A 131 -27.94 -11.26 8.66
CA SER A 131 -28.88 -11.01 7.55
C SER A 131 -28.67 -9.66 6.85
N GLU A 132 -28.02 -8.70 7.51
CA GLU A 132 -27.77 -7.34 7.02
C GLU A 132 -26.34 -7.18 6.49
N TYR A 133 -25.48 -8.19 6.67
CA TYR A 133 -24.06 -8.11 6.36
C TYR A 133 -23.79 -7.72 4.89
N GLU A 134 -24.48 -8.36 3.94
CA GLU A 134 -24.30 -8.07 2.52
C GLU A 134 -24.83 -6.67 2.14
N GLU A 135 -25.95 -6.25 2.73
CA GLU A 135 -26.51 -4.91 2.52
C GLU A 135 -25.55 -3.82 3.01
N VAL A 136 -24.96 -4.00 4.21
CA VAL A 136 -23.97 -3.05 4.75
C VAL A 136 -22.71 -3.00 3.89
N ARG A 137 -22.28 -4.12 3.29
CA ARG A 137 -21.15 -4.14 2.35
C ARG A 137 -21.44 -3.34 1.09
N ASP A 138 -22.65 -3.42 0.57
CA ASP A 138 -23.08 -2.62 -0.56
C ASP A 138 -23.14 -1.13 -0.19
N GLU A 139 -23.70 -0.78 0.98
CA GLU A 139 -23.68 0.59 1.53
C GLU A 139 -22.25 1.14 1.61
N ILE A 140 -21.28 0.35 2.11
CA ILE A 140 -19.87 0.75 2.19
C ILE A 140 -19.31 1.08 0.80
N ILE A 141 -19.51 0.19 -0.18
CA ILE A 141 -18.97 0.37 -1.54
C ILE A 141 -19.58 1.61 -2.21
N GLU A 142 -20.89 1.85 -2.03
CA GLU A 142 -21.57 3.04 -2.53
C GLU A 142 -20.98 4.32 -1.93
N VAL A 143 -20.77 4.35 -0.59
CA VAL A 143 -20.14 5.47 0.08
C VAL A 143 -18.74 5.70 -0.46
N LEU A 144 -17.89 4.66 -0.53
CA LEU A 144 -16.53 4.76 -1.08
C LEU A 144 -16.52 5.36 -2.49
N TYR A 145 -17.42 4.92 -3.36
CA TYR A 145 -17.53 5.46 -4.72
C TYR A 145 -18.23 6.82 -4.82
N SER A 146 -18.85 7.31 -3.75
CA SER A 146 -19.42 8.66 -3.67
C SER A 146 -18.39 9.73 -3.29
N ILE A 147 -17.28 9.35 -2.66
CA ILE A 147 -16.25 10.28 -2.18
C ILE A 147 -15.62 11.04 -3.36
N ARG A 148 -15.66 12.37 -3.32
CA ARG A 148 -15.05 13.26 -4.31
C ARG A 148 -14.08 14.21 -3.64
N ASP A 149 -12.95 14.51 -4.27
CA ASP A 149 -12.14 15.63 -3.82
C ASP A 149 -12.92 16.93 -4.06
N PRO A 150 -13.17 17.75 -3.03
CA PRO A 150 -13.98 18.96 -3.15
C PRO A 150 -13.34 20.03 -4.05
N ASP A 151 -12.01 20.02 -4.23
CA ASP A 151 -11.31 20.99 -5.06
C ASP A 151 -11.34 20.62 -6.55
N THR A 152 -11.31 19.32 -6.86
CA THR A 152 -11.17 18.82 -8.24
C THR A 152 -12.43 18.17 -8.79
N GLY A 153 -13.35 17.76 -7.92
CA GLY A 153 -14.53 16.96 -8.27
C GLY A 153 -14.18 15.51 -8.66
N GLU A 154 -12.93 15.07 -8.50
CA GLU A 154 -12.53 13.73 -8.87
C GLU A 154 -12.90 12.68 -7.81
N ARG A 155 -13.27 11.48 -8.25
CA ARG A 155 -13.42 10.33 -7.36
C ARG A 155 -12.07 9.91 -6.79
N ILE A 156 -11.99 9.80 -5.46
CA ILE A 156 -10.76 9.47 -4.71
C ILE A 156 -10.48 7.97 -4.74
N ILE A 157 -11.54 7.15 -4.57
CA ILE A 157 -11.42 5.69 -4.62
C ILE A 157 -11.30 5.23 -6.07
N GLU A 158 -10.23 4.52 -6.40
CA GLU A 158 -10.05 3.91 -7.71
C GLU A 158 -10.98 2.72 -7.87
N SER A 159 -10.95 1.80 -6.90
CA SER A 159 -11.79 0.60 -6.83
C SER A 159 -11.98 0.14 -5.39
N ALA A 160 -13.13 -0.46 -5.10
CA ALA A 160 -13.43 -1.16 -3.86
C ALA A 160 -14.00 -2.54 -4.19
N PHE A 161 -13.65 -3.53 -3.37
CA PHE A 161 -14.03 -4.93 -3.55
C PHE A 161 -14.55 -5.51 -2.24
N ARG A 162 -15.49 -6.44 -2.37
CA ARG A 162 -15.72 -7.44 -1.33
C ARG A 162 -14.45 -8.28 -1.17
N LYS A 163 -14.08 -8.61 0.06
CA LYS A 163 -12.82 -9.31 0.36
C LYS A 163 -12.57 -10.58 -0.44
N GLU A 164 -13.62 -11.32 -0.79
CA GLU A 164 -13.56 -12.54 -1.59
C GLU A 164 -13.45 -12.28 -3.11
N GLU A 165 -13.78 -11.07 -3.55
CA GLU A 165 -13.76 -10.64 -4.95
C GLU A 165 -12.51 -9.83 -5.31
N ASP A 166 -11.73 -9.40 -4.31
CA ASP A 166 -10.50 -8.66 -4.55
C ASP A 166 -9.52 -9.51 -5.38
N PRO A 167 -9.11 -9.06 -6.59
CA PRO A 167 -8.27 -9.88 -7.47
C PRO A 167 -6.81 -9.98 -7.02
N TYR A 168 -6.41 -9.22 -5.99
CA TYR A 168 -5.04 -9.14 -5.48
C TYR A 168 -4.90 -9.77 -4.09
N LEU A 169 -5.89 -9.56 -3.23
CA LEU A 169 -5.92 -10.03 -1.85
C LEU A 169 -6.96 -11.12 -1.62
N GLY A 170 -8.01 -11.16 -2.44
CA GLY A 170 -9.13 -12.06 -2.30
C GLY A 170 -8.83 -13.47 -2.81
N GLY A 171 -9.53 -14.43 -2.20
CA GLY A 171 -9.31 -15.85 -2.41
C GLY A 171 -8.37 -16.51 -1.39
N GLY A 172 -8.51 -17.82 -1.22
CA GLY A 172 -7.69 -18.62 -0.30
C GLY A 172 -8.06 -18.47 1.19
N ASN A 173 -7.16 -18.93 2.07
CA ASN A 173 -7.37 -19.00 3.54
C ASN A 173 -7.23 -17.63 4.26
N LEU A 174 -7.08 -16.52 3.53
CA LEU A 174 -6.81 -15.19 4.10
C LEU A 174 -8.07 -14.38 4.42
N ALA A 175 -9.25 -14.83 3.97
CA ALA A 175 -10.52 -14.09 4.10
C ALA A 175 -10.90 -13.77 5.56
N ASP A 176 -10.40 -14.53 6.54
CA ASP A 176 -10.67 -14.29 7.96
C ASP A 176 -9.68 -13.29 8.60
N THR A 177 -8.63 -12.91 7.88
CA THR A 177 -7.55 -12.02 8.37
C THR A 177 -7.56 -10.63 7.74
N ILE A 178 -8.44 -10.40 6.78
CA ILE A 178 -8.61 -9.12 6.08
C ILE A 178 -10.02 -8.57 6.32
N GLY A 179 -10.18 -7.25 6.19
CA GLY A 179 -11.48 -6.62 6.39
C GLY A 179 -12.50 -7.00 5.33
N ASP A 180 -13.77 -6.70 5.60
CA ASP A 180 -14.90 -7.14 4.77
C ASP A 180 -14.96 -6.46 3.41
N ILE A 181 -14.46 -5.23 3.34
CA ILE A 181 -14.24 -4.47 2.11
C ILE A 181 -12.77 -4.07 2.03
N THR A 182 -12.16 -4.29 0.89
CA THR A 182 -10.83 -3.78 0.53
C THR A 182 -11.00 -2.68 -0.52
N TYR A 183 -10.08 -1.72 -0.56
CA TYR A 183 -10.18 -0.65 -1.56
C TYR A 183 -8.81 -0.03 -1.86
N TYR A 184 -8.74 0.63 -3.01
CA TYR A 184 -7.55 1.27 -3.53
C TYR A 184 -7.83 2.72 -3.89
N LEU A 185 -6.93 3.61 -3.52
CA LEU A 185 -6.98 5.03 -3.86
C LEU A 185 -6.49 5.27 -5.28
N LYS A 186 -6.99 6.31 -5.93
CA LYS A 186 -6.33 6.87 -7.10
C LYS A 186 -4.98 7.45 -6.69
N GLN A 187 -4.05 7.49 -7.66
CA GLN A 187 -2.80 8.21 -7.48
C GLN A 187 -3.08 9.68 -7.08
N SER A 188 -2.16 10.25 -6.29
CA SER A 188 -2.21 11.55 -5.60
C SER A 188 -2.78 11.56 -4.19
N TYR A 189 -3.53 10.53 -3.78
CA TYR A 189 -4.14 10.45 -2.44
C TYR A 189 -3.39 9.50 -1.49
N GLN A 190 -3.37 9.82 -0.20
CA GLN A 190 -2.81 9.03 0.91
C GLN A 190 -3.67 9.18 2.18
N PHE A 191 -3.50 8.29 3.16
CA PHE A 191 -4.17 8.39 4.47
C PHE A 191 -3.31 9.07 5.55
N PHE A 192 -1.99 8.98 5.42
CA PHE A 192 -1.05 9.44 6.43
C PHE A 192 -0.26 10.67 5.99
N ASP A 193 -0.26 11.72 6.81
CA ASP A 193 0.55 12.93 6.60
C ASP A 193 1.51 13.24 7.75
N GLY A 194 1.88 12.22 8.55
CA GLY A 194 2.79 12.35 9.69
C GLY A 194 2.09 12.42 11.04
N LEU A 195 0.76 12.52 11.05
CA LEU A 195 -0.09 12.51 12.24
C LEU A 195 -0.63 11.11 12.49
N ILE A 196 -0.05 10.38 13.46
CA ILE A 196 -0.50 9.00 13.80
C ILE A 196 -1.97 9.00 14.23
N GLU A 197 -2.42 10.06 14.87
CA GLU A 197 -3.81 10.24 15.30
C GLU A 197 -4.79 10.25 14.13
N ALA A 198 -4.35 10.63 12.92
CA ALA A 198 -5.20 10.58 11.72
C ALA A 198 -5.49 9.15 11.24
N LEU A 199 -4.67 8.17 11.66
CA LEU A 199 -4.91 6.75 11.40
C LEU A 199 -5.76 6.10 12.50
N ASN A 200 -6.05 6.81 13.58
CA ASN A 200 -6.82 6.29 14.70
C ASN A 200 -8.30 6.66 14.55
N CYS A 201 -9.16 5.66 14.34
CA CYS A 201 -10.60 5.88 14.33
C CYS A 201 -11.25 5.86 15.71
N GLU A 202 -10.59 5.35 16.74
CA GLU A 202 -11.14 5.25 18.09
C GLU A 202 -11.35 6.63 18.72
N THR A 203 -10.45 7.57 18.46
CA THR A 203 -10.55 8.93 19.00
C THR A 203 -9.98 9.93 18.01
N ILE A 204 -10.80 10.89 17.59
CA ILE A 204 -10.40 11.92 16.62
C ILE A 204 -10.61 13.34 17.17
N ASP A 205 -9.79 14.26 16.67
CA ASP A 205 -9.98 15.69 16.91
C ASP A 205 -11.23 16.17 16.13
N PRO A 206 -12.14 16.95 16.75
CA PRO A 206 -13.33 17.45 16.07
C PRO A 206 -13.04 18.22 14.78
N ASN A 207 -11.89 18.92 14.70
CA ASN A 207 -11.48 19.65 13.49
C ASN A 207 -11.20 18.71 12.31
N LEU A 208 -10.81 17.46 12.57
CA LEU A 208 -10.66 16.43 11.53
C LEU A 208 -12.01 15.93 10.99
N MET A 209 -13.12 16.21 11.67
CA MET A 209 -14.49 15.95 11.18
C MET A 209 -15.02 17.08 10.29
N GLU A 210 -14.35 18.23 10.20
CA GLU A 210 -14.81 19.34 9.35
C GLU A 210 -14.45 19.14 7.87
N ARG A 211 -13.39 18.38 7.59
CA ARG A 211 -12.87 18.11 6.24
C ARG A 211 -12.49 16.65 6.08
N TYR A 212 -12.52 16.15 4.85
CA TYR A 212 -12.09 14.79 4.52
C TYR A 212 -11.00 14.73 3.45
N VAL A 213 -10.62 15.87 2.86
CA VAL A 213 -9.46 16.01 1.98
C VAL A 213 -8.68 17.26 2.38
N TRP A 214 -7.35 17.18 2.37
CA TRP A 214 -6.48 18.33 2.62
C TRP A 214 -5.10 18.16 1.99
N THR A 215 -4.40 19.28 1.86
CA THR A 215 -2.97 19.27 1.56
C THR A 215 -2.19 18.78 2.78
N PRO A 216 -1.46 17.65 2.68
CA PRO A 216 -0.77 17.05 3.81
C PRO A 216 0.35 17.95 4.35
N SER A 217 0.55 17.93 5.67
CA SER A 217 1.67 18.66 6.30
C SER A 217 3.03 18.03 5.95
N ARG A 218 3.05 16.71 5.76
CA ARG A 218 4.16 15.97 5.18
C ARG A 218 3.68 15.09 4.05
N VAL A 219 4.36 15.20 2.94
CA VAL A 219 4.09 14.39 1.76
C VAL A 219 4.99 13.18 1.82
N PHE A 220 4.39 12.00 1.78
CA PHE A 220 5.11 10.75 1.68
C PHE A 220 5.17 10.35 0.20
N GLY A 221 6.10 9.49 -0.16
CA GLY A 221 5.88 8.67 -1.32
C GLY A 221 5.02 7.52 -0.82
N ALA A 222 3.85 7.29 -1.42
CA ALA A 222 2.95 6.27 -0.92
C ALA A 222 3.04 5.00 -1.76
N HIS A 223 2.74 3.86 -1.13
CA HIS A 223 2.77 2.54 -1.77
C HIS A 223 1.69 1.59 -1.25
N LEU A 224 1.16 1.82 -0.04
CA LEU A 224 0.20 0.93 0.64
C LEU A 224 -1.23 1.01 0.09
N TYR A 225 -1.60 2.12 -0.55
CA TYR A 225 -3.00 2.43 -0.85
C TYR A 225 -3.40 2.16 -2.30
N TYR A 226 -2.47 1.68 -3.13
CA TYR A 226 -2.66 1.58 -4.57
C TYR A 226 -2.72 0.12 -5.01
N LYS A 227 -3.34 -0.11 -6.17
CA LYS A 227 -3.38 -1.44 -6.76
C LYS A 227 -1.96 -1.97 -6.99
N PRO A 228 -1.71 -3.27 -6.74
CA PRO A 228 -0.51 -3.92 -7.25
C PRO A 228 -0.40 -3.74 -8.77
N GLY A 229 0.78 -3.34 -9.23
CA GLY A 229 0.99 -3.03 -10.65
C GLY A 229 0.86 -1.55 -11.01
N THR A 230 0.47 -0.66 -10.09
CA THR A 230 0.32 0.77 -10.42
C THR A 230 1.64 1.40 -10.85
N GLU A 231 1.61 2.05 -12.01
CA GLU A 231 2.70 2.79 -12.62
C GLU A 231 2.20 4.17 -13.06
N VAL A 232 2.98 5.21 -12.79
CA VAL A 232 2.66 6.59 -13.15
C VAL A 232 3.93 7.30 -13.60
N ASP A 233 4.01 7.69 -14.87
CA ASP A 233 5.11 8.48 -15.44
C ASP A 233 6.53 8.03 -15.04
N GLY A 234 6.75 6.71 -14.97
CA GLY A 234 8.04 6.11 -14.60
C GLY A 234 8.24 5.83 -13.10
N PHE A 235 7.29 6.21 -12.25
CA PHE A 235 7.19 5.75 -10.86
C PHE A 235 6.33 4.49 -10.79
N THR A 236 6.56 3.64 -9.80
CA THR A 236 5.79 2.40 -9.66
C THR A 236 5.77 1.94 -8.21
N VAL A 237 4.65 1.35 -7.78
CA VAL A 237 4.57 0.62 -6.50
C VAL A 237 5.17 -0.78 -6.57
N ASN A 238 5.57 -1.23 -7.77
CA ASN A 238 6.13 -2.55 -7.97
C ASN A 238 7.53 -2.67 -7.37
N ALA A 239 7.79 -3.81 -6.74
CA ALA A 239 9.14 -4.18 -6.33
C ALA A 239 10.05 -4.40 -7.55
N THR A 240 11.35 -4.28 -7.33
CA THR A 240 12.38 -4.66 -8.30
C THR A 240 12.96 -6.01 -7.91
N VAL A 241 13.26 -6.86 -8.89
CA VAL A 241 14.01 -8.12 -8.72
C VAL A 241 15.17 -8.15 -9.70
N ILE A 242 16.37 -8.43 -9.21
CA ILE A 242 17.59 -8.64 -10.01
C ILE A 242 18.24 -9.93 -9.53
N MET A 243 18.54 -10.83 -10.47
CA MET A 243 19.17 -12.13 -10.18
C MET A 243 20.51 -12.22 -10.92
N ASN A 244 21.54 -12.74 -10.26
CA ASN A 244 22.84 -13.00 -10.88
C ASN A 244 23.54 -14.17 -10.19
N GLY A 245 24.08 -15.11 -10.99
CA GLY A 245 24.87 -16.22 -10.48
C GLY A 245 24.91 -17.39 -11.46
N PRO A 246 25.40 -18.56 -11.03
CA PRO A 246 25.29 -19.80 -11.79
C PRO A 246 23.83 -20.09 -12.16
N CYS A 247 23.61 -20.67 -13.34
CA CYS A 247 22.29 -21.07 -13.83
C CYS A 247 21.27 -19.92 -13.97
N ILE A 248 21.71 -18.65 -13.95
CA ILE A 248 20.86 -17.48 -14.20
C ILE A 248 21.24 -16.86 -15.55
N ASN A 249 20.26 -16.70 -16.43
CA ASN A 249 20.45 -16.10 -17.75
C ASN A 249 20.87 -14.63 -17.64
N LYS A 250 21.95 -14.26 -18.34
CA LYS A 250 22.46 -12.88 -18.35
C LYS A 250 21.68 -12.01 -19.33
N GLY A 251 21.34 -10.79 -18.89
CA GLY A 251 20.72 -9.77 -19.75
C GLY A 251 19.25 -10.02 -20.08
N VAL A 252 18.60 -10.98 -19.41
CA VAL A 252 17.17 -11.26 -19.58
C VAL A 252 16.36 -10.27 -18.76
N LYS A 253 15.36 -9.67 -19.42
CA LYS A 253 14.22 -9.05 -18.75
C LYS A 253 13.05 -10.01 -18.90
N SER A 254 12.40 -10.38 -17.79
CA SER A 254 11.25 -11.27 -17.84
C SER A 254 10.17 -10.70 -18.77
N LYS A 255 9.61 -11.56 -19.61
CA LYS A 255 8.49 -11.20 -20.51
C LYS A 255 7.15 -11.27 -19.79
N HIS A 256 7.13 -11.82 -18.59
CA HIS A 256 5.94 -12.02 -17.80
C HIS A 256 5.99 -11.15 -16.54
N LYS A 257 4.82 -10.90 -15.95
CA LYS A 257 4.78 -10.30 -14.62
C LYS A 257 5.39 -11.30 -13.62
N VAL A 258 6.30 -10.79 -12.82
CA VAL A 258 6.94 -11.50 -11.71
C VAL A 258 6.28 -11.03 -10.43
N SER A 259 5.89 -11.98 -9.59
CA SER A 259 5.41 -11.74 -8.23
C SER A 259 6.54 -11.98 -7.24
N LEU A 260 6.56 -11.25 -6.12
CA LEU A 260 7.47 -11.58 -5.02
C LEU A 260 7.24 -12.99 -4.48
N LYS A 261 6.02 -13.52 -4.62
CA LYS A 261 5.67 -14.90 -4.26
C LYS A 261 6.45 -15.94 -5.09
N ASP A 262 6.93 -15.57 -6.28
CA ASP A 262 7.68 -16.46 -7.18
C ASP A 262 9.15 -16.67 -6.73
N LEU A 263 9.66 -15.81 -5.84
CA LEU A 263 11.06 -15.89 -5.40
C LEU A 263 11.33 -17.15 -4.57
N VAL A 264 10.45 -17.49 -3.65
CA VAL A 264 10.64 -18.65 -2.75
C VAL A 264 10.68 -19.99 -3.51
N PRO A 265 9.71 -20.34 -4.37
CA PRO A 265 9.78 -21.58 -5.14
C PRO A 265 10.99 -21.59 -6.09
N THR A 266 11.34 -20.45 -6.70
CA THR A 266 12.55 -20.34 -7.54
C THR A 266 13.83 -20.61 -6.75
N ILE A 267 13.95 -20.08 -5.52
CA ILE A 267 15.09 -20.32 -4.64
C ILE A 267 15.13 -21.80 -4.21
N ALA A 268 14.00 -22.39 -3.86
CA ALA A 268 13.92 -23.80 -3.49
C ALA A 268 14.37 -24.71 -4.65
N TYR A 269 13.92 -24.41 -5.87
CA TYR A 269 14.34 -25.09 -7.09
C TYR A 269 15.86 -25.01 -7.30
N LEU A 270 16.44 -23.81 -7.21
CA LEU A 270 17.90 -23.59 -7.36
C LEU A 270 18.73 -24.33 -6.30
N LEU A 271 18.18 -24.51 -5.10
CA LEU A 271 18.84 -25.24 -4.00
C LEU A 271 18.62 -26.76 -4.07
N GLY A 272 17.76 -27.25 -4.95
CA GLY A 272 17.38 -28.67 -5.01
C GLY A 272 16.65 -29.16 -3.75
N VAL A 273 15.92 -28.27 -3.07
CA VAL A 273 15.13 -28.59 -1.88
C VAL A 273 13.64 -28.54 -2.16
N ALA A 274 12.85 -29.23 -1.34
CA ALA A 274 11.40 -29.16 -1.44
C ALA A 274 10.90 -27.74 -1.14
N GLU A 275 9.89 -27.31 -1.89
CA GLU A 275 9.23 -26.03 -1.66
C GLU A 275 8.58 -26.00 -0.26
N PRO A 276 8.67 -24.86 0.46
CA PRO A 276 7.92 -24.67 1.70
C PRO A 276 6.42 -24.89 1.49
N LYS A 277 5.75 -25.46 2.50
CA LYS A 277 4.29 -25.64 2.47
C LYS A 277 3.60 -24.28 2.33
N GLY A 278 2.65 -24.18 1.40
CA GLY A 278 1.87 -22.95 1.18
C GLY A 278 2.52 -21.95 0.22
N CYS A 279 3.56 -22.33 -0.52
CA CYS A 279 4.01 -21.54 -1.66
C CYS A 279 2.91 -21.43 -2.72
N GLU A 280 2.59 -20.20 -3.12
CA GLU A 280 1.58 -19.89 -4.16
C GLU A 280 2.21 -19.37 -5.46
N GLY A 281 3.50 -19.03 -5.42
CA GLY A 281 4.23 -18.53 -6.57
C GLY A 281 4.65 -19.65 -7.52
N ARG A 282 5.16 -19.25 -8.68
CA ARG A 282 5.73 -20.17 -9.68
C ARG A 282 7.25 -20.04 -9.73
N ILE A 283 7.90 -21.05 -10.31
CA ILE A 283 9.32 -20.97 -10.64
C ILE A 283 9.51 -19.99 -11.81
N LEU A 284 10.50 -19.11 -11.70
CA LEU A 284 10.87 -18.13 -12.73
C LEU A 284 11.76 -18.79 -13.80
N GLU A 285 11.21 -19.72 -14.56
CA GLU A 285 11.95 -20.52 -15.56
C GLU A 285 12.64 -19.66 -16.62
N ASP A 286 12.07 -18.51 -16.98
CA ASP A 286 12.65 -17.59 -17.97
C ASP A 286 13.95 -16.92 -17.48
N ALA A 287 14.15 -16.84 -16.16
CA ALA A 287 15.38 -16.36 -15.55
C ALA A 287 16.48 -17.43 -15.49
N LEU A 288 16.16 -18.70 -15.68
CA LEU A 288 17.08 -19.82 -15.48
C LEU A 288 17.74 -20.25 -16.79
N ASP A 289 19.06 -20.45 -16.75
CA ASP A 289 19.81 -21.11 -17.82
C ASP A 289 19.40 -22.59 -17.83
N GLN A 290 18.95 -23.09 -18.98
CA GLN A 290 18.44 -24.46 -19.12
C GLN A 290 19.53 -25.51 -18.93
#